data_AF-A0A959S6C6-F1
#
_entry.id   AF-A0A959S6C6-F1
#
_cell.length_a   1.000
_cell.length_b   1.000
_cell.length_c   1.000
_cell.angle_alpha   90.00
_cell.angle_beta   90.00
_cell.angle_gamma   90.00
#
_symmetry.space_group_name_H-M   'P 1'
#
loop_
_entity.id
_entity.type
_entity.pdbx_description
1 polymer ?
#
loop_
_entity_poly.entity_id
_entity_poly.type
_entity_poly.pdbx_seq_one_letter_code
_entity_poly.pdbx_strand_id
1 'polypeptide(L)'
;MKGNPAISFTGGLIITAVILIVLYLLYLVSIFDLSVGETLQEIENQRTILLVLTIIIAGLTVLVSRRFIRAGKKYTAIGTVILPLLALLAVTVSYFNNFNYHTTFNHTTWQQDMHKPFDMAATLVKDKVLIGMTRIEVEEMLGQGHEKSYGDQSQGNGYVSYLVEHSWTLIIYFEKDIVVDTKLRLPYMMTSIKMY
;
A
#
# COMPACT_ATOMS: atom_id res chain seq x y z
N MET A 1 -4.61 -27.37 -41.04
CA MET A 1 -4.23 -28.39 -40.04
C MET A 1 -4.76 -27.95 -38.68
N LYS A 2 -5.63 -28.72 -38.03
CA LYS A 2 -6.06 -28.45 -36.65
C LYS A 2 -4.86 -28.77 -35.74
N GLY A 3 -4.19 -27.73 -35.24
CA GLY A 3 -3.12 -27.91 -34.26
C GLY A 3 -3.64 -28.55 -32.98
N ASN A 4 -2.79 -29.28 -32.26
CA ASN A 4 -3.15 -29.90 -31.00
C ASN A 4 -3.66 -28.80 -30.02
N PRO A 5 -4.87 -28.93 -29.45
CA PRO A 5 -5.46 -27.93 -28.58
C PRO A 5 -4.61 -27.62 -27.34
N ALA A 6 -3.92 -28.63 -26.80
CA ALA A 6 -3.03 -28.47 -25.65
C ALA A 6 -1.83 -27.57 -26.00
N ILE A 7 -1.18 -27.81 -27.15
CA ILE A 7 -0.04 -27.01 -27.61
C ILE A 7 -0.47 -25.55 -27.84
N SER A 8 -1.66 -25.35 -28.43
CA SER A 8 -2.19 -24.02 -28.72
C SER A 8 -2.54 -23.23 -27.45
N PHE A 9 -3.03 -23.91 -26.41
CA PHE A 9 -3.28 -23.35 -25.08
C PHE A 9 -1.96 -22.98 -24.39
N THR A 10 -1.02 -23.93 -24.30
CA THR A 10 0.28 -23.72 -23.64
C THR A 10 1.06 -22.59 -24.30
N GLY A 11 1.03 -22.47 -25.64
CA GLY A 11 1.64 -21.35 -26.35
C GLY A 11 1.05 -19.99 -25.95
N GLY A 12 -0.28 -19.89 -25.86
CA GLY A 12 -0.94 -18.66 -25.39
C GLY A 12 -0.59 -18.32 -23.95
N LEU A 13 -0.50 -19.34 -23.08
CA LEU A 13 -0.14 -19.19 -21.68
C LEU A 13 1.30 -18.70 -21.51
N ILE A 14 2.27 -19.30 -22.21
CA ILE A 14 3.68 -18.89 -22.16
C ILE A 14 3.86 -17.45 -22.64
N ILE A 15 3.27 -17.09 -23.78
CA ILE A 15 3.35 -15.71 -24.31
C ILE A 15 2.85 -14.71 -23.26
N THR A 16 1.72 -15.02 -22.63
CA THR A 16 1.12 -14.14 -21.63
C THR A 16 1.95 -14.08 -20.36
N ALA A 17 2.50 -15.21 -19.90
CA ALA A 17 3.40 -15.25 -18.75
C ALA A 17 4.64 -14.37 -18.98
N VAL A 18 5.28 -14.46 -20.15
CA VAL A 18 6.44 -13.63 -20.49
C VAL A 18 6.08 -12.14 -20.46
N ILE A 19 4.95 -11.75 -21.06
CA ILE A 19 4.50 -10.35 -21.05
C ILE A 19 4.26 -9.87 -19.62
N LEU A 20 3.56 -10.66 -18.79
CA LEU A 20 3.30 -10.29 -17.39
C LEU A 20 4.58 -10.17 -16.57
N ILE A 21 5.56 -11.06 -16.78
CA ILE A 21 6.87 -10.98 -16.11
C ILE A 21 7.60 -9.69 -16.51
N VAL A 22 7.63 -9.35 -17.80
CA VAL A 22 8.27 -8.10 -18.28
C VAL A 22 7.58 -6.88 -17.67
N LEU A 23 6.24 -6.83 -17.68
CA LEU A 23 5.49 -5.73 -17.06
C LEU A 23 5.74 -5.64 -15.56
N TYR A 24 5.81 -6.77 -14.86
CA TYR A 24 6.12 -6.80 -13.44
C TYR A 24 7.54 -6.31 -13.13
N LEU A 25 8.53 -6.67 -13.95
CA LEU A 25 9.90 -6.16 -13.80
C LEU A 25 9.96 -4.65 -14.06
N LEU A 26 9.25 -4.14 -15.07
CA LEU A 26 9.16 -2.69 -15.31
C LEU A 26 8.50 -1.96 -14.13
N TYR A 27 7.45 -2.56 -13.56
CA TYR A 27 6.81 -2.05 -12.35
C TYR A 27 7.81 -2.01 -11.18
N LEU A 28 8.55 -3.11 -10.93
CA LEU A 28 9.56 -3.16 -9.87
C LEU A 28 10.64 -2.09 -10.02
N VAL A 29 11.09 -1.82 -11.26
CA VAL A 29 12.06 -0.75 -11.53
C VAL A 29 11.45 0.63 -11.28
N SER A 30 10.16 0.82 -11.60
CA SER A 30 9.48 2.11 -11.40
C SER A 30 9.22 2.47 -9.93
N ILE A 31 9.07 1.47 -9.06
CA ILE A 31 8.85 1.67 -7.62
C ILE A 31 10.16 1.69 -6.81
N PHE A 32 11.31 1.44 -7.46
CA PHE A 32 12.60 1.44 -6.79
C PHE A 32 13.06 2.88 -6.55
N ASP A 33 12.40 3.58 -5.63
CA ASP A 33 12.89 4.84 -5.08
C ASP A 33 13.78 4.52 -3.87
N LEU A 34 15.05 4.91 -3.93
CA LEU A 34 16.04 4.67 -2.87
C LEU A 34 15.83 5.59 -1.66
N SER A 35 14.75 6.38 -1.63
CA SER A 35 14.59 7.46 -0.67
C SER A 35 13.29 7.39 0.15
N VAL A 36 13.49 7.39 1.47
CA VAL A 36 12.51 7.64 2.54
C VAL A 36 11.56 6.48 2.87
N GLY A 37 11.37 6.19 4.17
CA GLY A 37 10.41 5.19 4.65
C GLY A 37 8.99 5.49 4.14
N GLU A 38 8.35 4.49 3.54
CA GLU A 38 7.05 4.65 2.87
C GLU A 38 5.96 5.05 3.88
N THR A 39 5.15 6.05 3.49
CA THR A 39 3.97 6.43 4.25
C THR A 39 2.79 5.49 3.93
N LEU A 40 1.81 5.44 4.82
CA LEU A 40 0.56 4.70 4.59
C LEU A 40 -0.05 5.14 3.26
N GLN A 41 -0.15 6.45 3.02
CA GLN A 41 -0.71 7.00 1.79
C GLN A 41 0.07 6.56 0.54
N GLU A 42 1.40 6.46 0.62
CA GLU A 42 2.23 6.00 -0.50
C GLU A 42 1.98 4.52 -0.82
N ILE A 43 1.99 3.66 0.20
CA ILE A 43 1.68 2.23 0.06
C ILE A 43 0.26 2.03 -0.48
N GLU A 44 -0.68 2.83 0.01
CA GLU A 44 -2.07 2.83 -0.44
C GLU A 44 -2.17 3.23 -1.93
N ASN A 45 -1.45 4.26 -2.34
CA ASN A 45 -1.40 4.73 -3.72
C ASN A 45 -0.75 3.70 -4.66
N GLN A 46 0.40 3.14 -4.27
CA GLN A 46 1.08 2.10 -5.05
C GLN A 46 0.18 0.88 -5.31
N ARG A 47 -0.50 0.38 -4.27
CA ARG A 47 -1.43 -0.75 -4.39
C ARG A 47 -2.64 -0.40 -5.24
N THR A 48 -3.14 0.83 -5.16
CA THR A 48 -4.22 1.33 -6.02
C THR A 48 -3.79 1.37 -7.49
N ILE A 49 -2.59 1.89 -7.77
CA ILE A 49 -2.01 1.91 -9.12
C ILE A 49 -1.88 0.48 -9.66
N LEU A 50 -1.36 -0.45 -8.86
CA LEU A 50 -1.23 -1.86 -9.25
C LEU A 50 -2.59 -2.50 -9.59
N LEU A 51 -3.62 -2.22 -8.81
CA LEU A 51 -4.98 -2.70 -9.09
C LEU A 51 -5.49 -2.14 -10.43
N VAL A 52 -5.37 -0.83 -10.65
CA VAL A 52 -5.82 -0.17 -11.89
C VAL A 52 -5.08 -0.73 -13.11
N LEU A 53 -3.76 -0.87 -13.03
CA LEU A 53 -2.95 -1.47 -14.09
C LEU A 53 -3.39 -2.90 -14.41
N THR A 54 -3.67 -3.71 -13.38
CA THR A 54 -4.10 -5.10 -13.55
C THR A 54 -5.48 -5.19 -14.20
N ILE A 55 -6.41 -4.28 -13.87
CA ILE A 55 -7.71 -4.15 -14.54
C ILE A 55 -7.54 -3.81 -16.02
N ILE A 56 -6.67 -2.85 -16.35
CA ILE A 56 -6.39 -2.45 -17.73
C ILE A 56 -5.80 -3.63 -18.52
N ILE A 57 -4.82 -4.35 -17.96
CA ILE A 57 -4.20 -5.53 -18.58
C ILE A 57 -5.24 -6.63 -18.81
N ALA A 58 -6.10 -6.90 -17.83
CA ALA A 58 -7.20 -7.86 -17.97
C ALA A 58 -8.18 -7.44 -19.09
N GLY A 59 -8.55 -6.15 -19.16
CA GLY A 59 -9.40 -5.63 -20.23
C GLY A 59 -8.78 -5.79 -21.63
N LEU A 60 -7.51 -5.42 -21.79
CA LEU A 60 -6.77 -5.55 -23.05
C LEU A 60 -6.63 -7.02 -23.48
N THR A 61 -6.33 -7.91 -22.54
CA THR A 61 -6.19 -9.35 -22.83
C THR A 61 -7.52 -9.97 -23.26
N VAL A 62 -8.65 -9.56 -22.68
CA VAL A 62 -9.98 -9.95 -23.19
C VAL A 62 -10.22 -9.44 -24.61
N LEU A 63 -9.85 -8.18 -24.92
CA LEU A 63 -9.99 -7.62 -26.28
C LEU A 63 -9.15 -8.37 -27.32
N VAL A 64 -7.89 -8.67 -27.00
CA VAL A 64 -7.00 -9.46 -27.86
C VAL A 64 -7.56 -10.88 -28.04
N SER A 65 -8.07 -11.48 -26.98
CA SER A 65 -8.61 -12.85 -27.01
C SER A 65 -9.87 -12.96 -27.88
N ARG A 66 -10.70 -11.90 -27.95
CA ARG A 66 -11.80 -11.83 -28.93
C ARG A 66 -11.31 -11.96 -30.37
N ARG A 67 -10.15 -11.39 -30.71
CA ARG A 67 -9.56 -11.55 -32.05
C ARG A 67 -9.13 -13.00 -32.31
N PHE A 68 -8.51 -13.66 -31.33
CA PHE A 68 -8.14 -15.08 -31.44
C PHE A 68 -9.35 -16.00 -31.61
N ILE A 69 -10.45 -15.74 -30.89
CA ILE A 69 -11.70 -16.50 -31.03
C ILE A 69 -12.27 -16.35 -32.45
N ARG A 70 -12.32 -15.12 -32.99
CA ARG A 70 -12.78 -14.86 -34.36
C ARG A 70 -11.91 -15.56 -35.42
N ALA A 71 -10.61 -15.72 -35.15
CA ALA A 71 -9.67 -16.45 -35.99
C ALA A 71 -9.75 -17.99 -35.83
N GLY A 72 -10.73 -18.51 -35.07
CA GLY A 72 -10.88 -19.95 -34.82
C GLY A 72 -9.87 -20.54 -33.82
N LYS A 73 -9.02 -19.71 -33.19
CA LYS A 73 -7.98 -20.11 -32.24
C LYS A 73 -8.47 -20.04 -30.78
N LYS A 74 -9.54 -20.77 -30.48
CA LYS A 74 -10.24 -20.71 -29.17
C LYS A 74 -9.33 -21.09 -28.00
N TYR A 75 -8.51 -22.13 -28.13
CA TYR A 75 -7.64 -22.60 -27.05
C TYR A 75 -6.50 -21.62 -26.73
N THR A 76 -5.94 -20.97 -27.74
CA THR A 76 -4.96 -19.88 -27.54
C THR A 76 -5.61 -18.70 -26.83
N ALA A 77 -6.83 -18.34 -27.20
CA ALA A 77 -7.57 -17.26 -26.54
C ALA A 77 -7.81 -17.54 -25.05
N ILE A 78 -8.13 -18.78 -24.68
CA ILE A 78 -8.30 -19.16 -23.27
C ILE A 78 -6.95 -19.06 -22.54
N GLY A 79 -5.88 -19.59 -23.14
CA GLY A 79 -4.53 -19.51 -22.58
C GLY A 79 -4.06 -18.08 -22.35
N THR A 80 -4.47 -17.13 -23.19
CA THR A 80 -4.09 -15.71 -23.06
C THR A 80 -4.87 -14.93 -22.00
N VAL A 81 -6.05 -15.40 -21.59
CA VAL A 81 -6.89 -14.68 -20.60
C VAL A 81 -6.70 -15.19 -19.18
N ILE A 82 -6.35 -16.47 -19.01
CA ILE A 82 -6.40 -17.11 -17.70
C ILE A 82 -5.43 -16.48 -16.68
N LEU A 83 -4.19 -16.19 -17.09
CA LEU A 83 -3.19 -15.60 -16.20
C LEU A 83 -3.54 -14.14 -15.81
N PRO A 84 -3.92 -13.24 -16.73
CA PRO A 84 -4.39 -11.90 -16.39
C PRO A 84 -5.59 -11.90 -15.44
N LEU A 85 -6.56 -12.81 -15.62
CA LEU A 85 -7.69 -12.94 -14.71
C LEU A 85 -7.28 -13.42 -13.32
N LEU A 86 -6.40 -14.41 -13.23
CA LEU A 86 -5.88 -14.88 -11.95
C LEU A 86 -5.07 -13.80 -11.23
N ALA A 87 -4.26 -13.04 -11.96
CA ALA A 87 -3.53 -11.90 -11.41
C ALA A 87 -4.49 -10.82 -10.90
N LEU A 88 -5.54 -10.49 -11.65
CA LEU A 88 -6.57 -9.55 -11.23
C LEU A 88 -7.25 -10.01 -9.93
N LEU A 89 -7.65 -11.27 -9.84
CA LEU A 89 -8.25 -11.83 -8.62
C LEU A 89 -7.28 -11.74 -7.43
N ALA A 90 -6.02 -12.14 -7.60
CA ALA A 90 -5.02 -12.10 -6.55
C ALA A 90 -4.76 -10.67 -6.04
N VAL A 91 -4.59 -9.70 -6.96
CA VAL A 91 -4.39 -8.29 -6.61
C VAL A 91 -5.63 -7.71 -5.94
N THR A 92 -6.83 -8.07 -6.40
CA THR A 92 -8.09 -7.60 -5.80
C THR A 92 -8.25 -8.10 -4.37
N VAL A 93 -8.01 -9.38 -4.11
CA VAL A 93 -8.06 -9.94 -2.73
C VAL A 93 -7.01 -9.27 -1.84
N SER A 94 -5.79 -9.10 -2.35
CA SER A 94 -4.73 -8.38 -1.63
C SER A 94 -5.11 -6.93 -1.33
N TYR A 95 -5.77 -6.24 -2.27
CA TYR A 95 -6.25 -4.87 -2.07
C TYR A 95 -7.32 -4.82 -0.96
N PHE A 96 -8.39 -5.62 -1.03
CA PHE A 96 -9.46 -5.52 -0.03
C PHE A 96 -9.05 -5.97 1.37
N ASN A 97 -8.17 -6.97 1.49
CA ASN A 97 -7.69 -7.43 2.81
C ASN A 97 -6.82 -6.38 3.51
N ASN A 98 -6.19 -5.47 2.76
CA ASN A 98 -5.21 -4.53 3.29
C ASN A 98 -5.68 -3.06 3.28
N PHE A 99 -6.97 -2.78 3.25
CA PHE A 99 -7.47 -1.38 3.19
C PHE A 99 -8.73 -1.11 4.02
N ASN A 100 -9.24 -2.12 4.72
CA ASN A 100 -10.49 -2.03 5.45
C ASN A 100 -10.26 -1.86 6.95
N TYR A 101 -9.48 -0.84 7.31
CA TYR A 101 -8.99 -0.64 8.68
C TYR A 101 -9.78 0.40 9.49
N HIS A 102 -10.99 0.76 9.05
CA HIS A 102 -11.75 1.81 9.72
C HIS A 102 -12.22 1.33 11.10
N THR A 103 -11.53 1.79 12.14
CA THR A 103 -11.78 1.41 13.54
C THR A 103 -12.01 2.66 14.37
N THR A 104 -13.09 2.66 15.16
CA THR A 104 -13.38 3.75 16.08
C THR A 104 -12.26 3.89 17.12
N PHE A 105 -11.83 5.12 17.38
CA PHE A 105 -10.82 5.39 18.40
C PHE A 105 -11.32 4.97 19.78
N ASN A 106 -10.54 4.13 20.47
CA ASN A 106 -10.81 3.71 21.84
C ASN A 106 -9.61 4.08 22.72
N HIS A 107 -9.81 5.03 23.63
CA HIS A 107 -8.76 5.50 24.53
C HIS A 107 -8.19 4.39 25.41
N THR A 108 -9.03 3.51 25.95
CA THR A 108 -8.58 2.40 26.81
C THR A 108 -7.67 1.45 26.05
N THR A 109 -8.06 1.03 24.84
CA THR A 109 -7.22 0.16 24.01
C THR A 109 -5.94 0.86 23.57
N TRP A 110 -6.02 2.15 23.23
CA TRP A 110 -4.87 2.94 22.82
C TRP A 110 -3.81 3.06 23.94
N GLN A 111 -4.23 3.22 25.20
CA GLN A 111 -3.31 3.37 26.33
C GLN A 111 -2.76 2.05 26.87
N GLN A 112 -3.34 0.90 26.50
CA GLN A 112 -2.96 -0.40 27.06
C GLN A 112 -1.57 -0.88 26.66
N ASP A 113 -1.12 -0.53 25.45
CA ASP A 113 0.13 -1.04 24.90
C ASP A 113 1.09 0.09 24.50
N MET A 114 2.38 -0.22 24.54
CA MET A 114 3.44 0.64 24.06
C MET A 114 3.35 0.81 22.54
N HIS A 115 3.00 -0.26 21.82
CA HIS A 115 2.73 -0.23 20.39
C HIS A 115 1.24 0.00 20.16
N LYS A 116 0.90 1.14 19.56
CA LYS A 116 -0.49 1.52 19.34
C LYS A 116 -1.14 0.66 18.25
N PRO A 117 -2.44 0.33 18.36
CA PRO A 117 -3.13 -0.46 17.34
C PRO A 117 -3.02 0.17 15.96
N PHE A 118 -2.61 -0.62 14.96
CA PHE A 118 -2.40 -0.11 13.60
C PHE A 118 -3.67 0.50 13.00
N ASP A 119 -4.80 -0.21 13.09
CA ASP A 119 -6.06 0.21 12.49
C ASP A 119 -6.57 1.56 13.05
N MET A 120 -6.38 1.78 14.37
CA MET A 120 -6.73 3.05 15.00
C MET A 120 -5.80 4.18 14.51
N ALA A 121 -4.49 3.94 14.48
CA ALA A 121 -3.53 4.93 14.00
C ALA A 121 -3.75 5.29 12.52
N ALA A 122 -4.04 4.28 11.69
CA ALA A 122 -4.37 4.46 10.28
C ALA A 122 -5.64 5.29 10.10
N THR A 123 -6.68 5.00 10.90
CA THR A 123 -7.93 5.78 10.89
C THR A 123 -7.69 7.24 11.29
N LEU A 124 -6.93 7.50 12.36
CA LEU A 124 -6.61 8.87 12.80
C LEU A 124 -5.96 9.72 11.70
N VAL A 125 -5.00 9.14 10.98
CA VAL A 125 -4.29 9.82 9.88
C VAL A 125 -5.19 10.02 8.67
N LYS A 126 -5.92 8.97 8.27
CA LYS A 126 -6.76 8.98 7.06
C LYS A 126 -7.93 9.95 7.18
N ASP A 127 -8.59 9.94 8.32
CA ASP A 127 -9.75 10.78 8.59
C ASP A 127 -9.34 12.18 9.09
N LYS A 128 -8.02 12.46 9.17
CA LYS A 128 -7.46 13.74 9.60
C LYS A 128 -8.00 14.20 10.96
N VAL A 129 -8.29 13.26 11.85
CA VAL A 129 -8.97 13.51 13.13
C VAL A 129 -8.20 14.52 13.98
N LEU A 130 -6.87 14.46 13.92
CA LEU A 130 -5.98 15.27 14.76
C LEU A 130 -5.68 16.64 14.15
N ILE A 131 -5.96 16.87 12.86
CA ILE A 131 -5.63 18.12 12.19
C ILE A 131 -6.42 19.28 12.80
N GLY A 132 -5.74 20.36 13.17
CA GLY A 132 -6.33 21.52 13.82
C GLY A 132 -6.44 21.41 15.34
N MET A 133 -6.18 20.25 15.94
CA MET A 133 -6.07 20.12 17.40
C MET A 133 -4.80 20.81 17.92
N THR A 134 -4.86 21.31 19.13
CA THR A 134 -3.70 21.80 19.87
C THR A 134 -2.87 20.65 20.42
N ARG A 135 -1.61 20.92 20.74
CA ARG A 135 -0.74 19.94 21.42
C ARG A 135 -1.36 19.36 22.69
N ILE A 136 -2.01 20.20 23.50
CA ILE A 136 -2.66 19.78 24.74
C ILE A 136 -3.82 18.83 24.43
N GLU A 137 -4.69 19.17 23.48
CA GLU A 137 -5.80 18.29 23.08
C GLU A 137 -5.30 16.95 22.53
N VAL A 138 -4.19 16.94 21.79
CA VAL A 138 -3.55 15.70 21.31
C VAL A 138 -3.01 14.88 22.47
N GLU A 139 -2.35 15.48 23.45
CA GLU A 139 -1.83 14.78 24.63
C GLU A 139 -2.96 14.25 25.53
N GLU A 140 -4.07 14.98 25.65
CA GLU A 140 -5.27 14.52 26.36
C GLU A 140 -5.93 13.34 25.65
N MET A 141 -5.95 13.34 24.31
CA MET A 141 -6.57 12.29 23.51
C MET A 141 -5.70 11.04 23.36
N LEU A 142 -4.40 11.20 23.11
CA LEU A 142 -3.50 10.11 22.74
C LEU A 142 -2.51 9.74 23.84
N GLY A 143 -2.43 10.53 24.92
CA GLY A 143 -1.40 10.41 25.94
C GLY A 143 -0.04 10.91 25.46
N GLN A 144 0.99 10.72 26.29
CA GLN A 144 2.36 11.11 25.96
C GLN A 144 2.93 10.25 24.83
N GLY A 145 3.58 10.89 23.86
CA GLY A 145 4.28 10.22 22.77
C GLY A 145 5.54 9.48 23.21
N HIS A 146 6.07 8.64 22.31
CA HIS A 146 7.28 7.85 22.54
C HIS A 146 8.55 8.70 22.60
N GLU A 147 8.68 9.67 21.70
CA GLU A 147 9.75 10.66 21.73
C GLU A 147 9.24 11.99 22.30
N LYS A 148 10.01 12.59 23.23
CA LYS A 148 9.77 13.96 23.66
C LYS A 148 9.82 14.86 22.43
N SER A 149 8.81 15.71 22.27
CA SER A 149 8.60 16.47 21.04
C SER A 149 9.88 17.18 20.56
N TYR A 150 10.35 16.82 19.37
CA TYR A 150 11.53 17.42 18.74
C TYR A 150 11.09 18.65 17.93
N GLY A 151 11.73 19.80 18.18
CA GLY A 151 11.43 21.07 17.52
C GLY A 151 11.70 22.28 18.42
N ASP A 152 11.57 23.48 17.85
CA ASP A 152 11.59 24.72 18.63
C ASP A 152 10.28 24.88 19.39
N GLN A 153 10.22 24.26 20.58
CA GLN A 153 9.08 24.35 21.48
C GLN A 153 8.79 25.81 21.90
N SER A 154 9.76 26.72 21.81
CA SER A 154 9.54 28.14 22.11
C SER A 154 8.68 28.85 21.05
N GLN A 155 8.60 28.29 19.83
CA GLN A 155 7.76 28.77 18.74
C GLN A 155 6.54 27.87 18.47
N GLY A 156 6.31 26.85 19.30
CA GLY A 156 5.21 25.88 19.13
C GLY A 156 5.38 24.94 17.91
N ASN A 157 6.56 24.91 17.30
CA ASN A 157 6.84 24.09 16.11
C ASN A 157 7.54 22.80 16.51
N GLY A 158 7.15 21.67 15.90
CA GLY A 158 7.83 20.39 16.15
C GLY A 158 7.01 19.18 15.73
N TYR A 159 7.36 18.01 16.22
CA TYR A 159 6.56 16.80 16.03
C TYR A 159 6.52 15.93 17.28
N VAL A 160 5.51 15.06 17.37
CA VAL A 160 5.40 13.97 18.36
C VAL A 160 5.26 12.66 17.60
N SER A 161 5.89 11.60 18.09
CA SER A 161 5.83 10.27 17.50
C SER A 161 5.24 9.23 18.45
N TYR A 162 4.50 8.25 17.90
CA TYR A 162 3.97 7.09 18.61
C TYR A 162 4.39 5.82 17.87
N LEU A 163 4.87 4.83 18.61
CA LEU A 163 5.13 3.49 18.07
C LEU A 163 3.79 2.81 17.79
N VAL A 164 3.68 2.17 16.64
CA VAL A 164 2.47 1.49 16.18
C VAL A 164 2.84 0.03 15.88
N GLU A 165 1.87 -0.87 15.98
CA GLU A 165 2.02 -2.28 15.60
C GLU A 165 2.61 -2.45 14.18
N HIS A 166 3.18 -3.62 13.91
CA HIS A 166 3.83 -3.95 12.63
C HIS A 166 4.96 -3.00 12.24
N SER A 167 5.66 -2.48 13.26
CA SER A 167 6.81 -1.56 13.12
C SER A 167 6.45 -0.19 12.53
N TRP A 168 5.19 0.20 12.50
CA TRP A 168 4.79 1.52 12.04
C TRP A 168 5.10 2.60 13.07
N THR A 169 5.17 3.85 12.61
CA THR A 169 5.30 5.03 13.46
C THR A 169 4.30 6.08 13.02
N LEU A 170 3.45 6.51 13.94
CA LEU A 170 2.59 7.67 13.77
C LEU A 170 3.40 8.91 14.14
N ILE A 171 3.41 9.92 13.27
CA ILE A 171 4.10 11.20 13.47
C ILE A 171 3.07 12.31 13.29
N ILE A 172 3.01 13.21 14.27
CA ILE A 172 2.10 14.35 14.31
C ILE A 172 2.97 15.61 14.25
N TYR A 173 2.75 16.46 13.25
CA TYR A 173 3.50 17.70 13.05
C TYR A 173 2.70 18.89 13.55
N PHE A 174 3.38 19.76 14.30
CA PHE A 174 2.83 20.97 14.89
C PHE A 174 3.46 22.21 14.27
N GLU A 175 2.62 23.19 13.95
CA GLU A 175 3.01 24.55 13.63
C GLU A 175 2.24 25.50 14.56
N LYS A 176 2.94 26.34 15.31
CA LYS A 176 2.34 27.24 16.32
C LYS A 176 1.38 26.52 17.28
N ASP A 177 1.82 25.36 17.78
CA ASP A 177 1.08 24.43 18.67
C ASP A 177 -0.20 23.82 18.13
N ILE A 178 -0.47 23.96 16.83
CA ILE A 178 -1.61 23.35 16.14
C ILE A 178 -1.11 22.25 15.22
N VAL A 179 -1.80 21.11 15.18
CA VAL A 179 -1.49 20.02 14.26
C VAL A 179 -1.79 20.46 12.82
N VAL A 180 -0.75 20.45 11.99
CA VAL A 180 -0.85 20.78 10.55
C VAL A 180 -0.78 19.55 9.65
N ASP A 181 -0.16 18.47 10.13
CA ASP A 181 0.00 17.24 9.35
C ASP A 181 0.16 16.02 10.26
N THR A 182 -0.23 14.85 9.75
CA THR A 182 -0.05 13.57 10.42
C THR A 182 0.35 12.51 9.41
N LYS A 183 1.34 11.69 9.76
CA LYS A 183 1.86 10.63 8.90
C LYS A 183 1.95 9.34 9.66
N LEU A 184 1.49 8.25 9.05
CA LEU A 184 1.80 6.90 9.48
C LEU A 184 2.86 6.35 8.50
N ARG A 185 4.03 5.95 8.98
CA ARG A 185 5.12 5.45 8.11
C ARG A 185 5.81 4.22 8.67
N LEU A 186 6.37 3.41 7.79
CA LEU A 186 7.28 2.34 8.17
C LEU A 186 8.62 2.92 8.65
N PRO A 187 9.39 2.19 9.49
CA PRO A 187 10.65 2.69 10.00
C PRO A 187 11.66 2.73 8.85
N TYR A 188 12.65 3.61 8.97
CA TYR A 188 13.80 3.53 8.08
C TYR A 188 14.43 2.15 8.26
N MET A 189 14.57 1.40 7.16
CA MET A 189 15.62 0.39 7.09
C MET A 189 16.95 1.14 7.06
N MET A 190 17.40 1.67 8.21
CA MET A 190 18.83 1.75 8.41
C MET A 190 19.26 0.29 8.42
N THR A 191 19.86 -0.17 7.33
CA THR A 191 20.73 -1.33 7.36
C THR A 191 21.71 -1.05 8.48
N SER A 192 21.42 -1.55 9.69
CA SER A 192 22.39 -1.54 10.76
C SER A 192 23.44 -2.51 10.25
N ILE A 193 24.46 -1.96 9.58
CA ILE A 193 25.75 -2.61 9.48
C ILE A 193 26.19 -2.70 10.94
N LYS A 194 25.81 -3.79 11.60
CA LYS A 194 26.46 -4.23 12.81
C LYS A 194 27.88 -4.56 12.36
N MET A 195 28.77 -3.57 12.41
CA MET A 195 30.19 -3.85 12.53
C MET A 195 30.35 -4.47 13.92
N TYR A 196 30.37 -5.79 13.95
CA TYR A 196 31.05 -6.54 15.00
C TYR A 196 32.52 -6.68 14.59
#